data_AF-A0A345VBS7-F1
#
_entry.id   AF-A0A345VBS7-F1
#
_cell.length_a   1.000
_cell.length_b   1.000
_cell.length_c   1.000
_cell.angle_alpha   90.00
_cell.angle_beta   90.00
_cell.angle_gamma   90.00
#
_symmetry.space_group_name_H-M   'P 1'
#
loop_
_entity.id
_entity.type
_entity.pdbx_description
1 polymer ?
#
loop_
_entity_poly.entity_id
_entity_poly.type
_entity_poly.pdbx_seq_one_letter_code
_entity_poly.pdbx_strand_id
1 'polypeptide(L)'
;MGANTAENTNLRLKAVLDVLAEEVWTGEKQNAGAVLGEAIARVPLNEHESELLSGGIPRGHKTLTTATAKLVKAGWLVKGRSGWSITEDGQRATVAFAEPAAFSAALDAGTPVPAGTPLPSAPAEKPAAKAPAKSAAKAAAKADKAPSKTAKVADKAAKLVEEAVAPVAKAVRKRKPAAKAPEAEAPAEAPAVSVETIEQPESVAVAGDFNILLGAPANWAPQYDEAQMELDLVDQRWKMAADIPAGFYTFKIALNRSWDENYGAFGTFDGPNHEVHHGGGLLVIQYDHRTRDIVLA
;
A
#
# COMPACT_ATOMS: atom_id res chain seq x y z
N MET A 1 23.38 -3.08 20.46
CA MET A 1 22.26 -2.38 19.80
C MET A 1 21.07 -3.27 19.44
N GLY A 2 21.21 -4.60 19.30
CA GLY A 2 20.10 -5.46 18.83
C GLY A 2 18.95 -5.77 19.81
N ALA A 3 19.12 -5.56 21.12
CA ALA A 3 18.07 -5.85 22.11
C ALA A 3 16.82 -4.96 21.90
N ASN A 4 17.02 -3.66 21.67
CA ASN A 4 15.93 -2.70 21.51
C ASN A 4 15.15 -2.91 20.20
N THR A 5 15.79 -3.41 19.13
CA THR A 5 15.11 -3.66 17.85
C THR A 5 14.17 -4.86 17.91
N ALA A 6 14.59 -5.95 18.55
CA ALA A 6 13.74 -7.13 18.74
C ALA A 6 12.54 -6.82 19.64
N GLU A 7 12.78 -6.08 20.72
CA GLU A 7 11.74 -5.62 21.65
C GLU A 7 10.73 -4.70 20.97
N ASN A 8 11.20 -3.68 20.23
CA ASN A 8 10.35 -2.79 19.43
C ASN A 8 9.53 -3.56 18.37
N THR A 9 10.12 -4.58 17.75
CA THR A 9 9.41 -5.41 16.77
C THR A 9 8.29 -6.20 17.45
N ASN A 10 8.52 -6.78 18.62
CA ASN A 10 7.49 -7.50 19.38
C ASN A 10 6.38 -6.57 19.88
N LEU A 11 6.72 -5.33 20.29
CA LEU A 11 5.74 -4.29 20.60
C LEU A 11 4.84 -3.97 19.40
N ARG A 12 5.43 -3.83 18.20
CA ARG A 12 4.67 -3.63 16.95
C ARG A 12 3.83 -4.84 16.58
N LEU A 13 4.30 -6.07 16.80
CA LEU A 13 3.50 -7.28 16.57
C LEU A 13 2.27 -7.34 17.48
N LYS A 14 2.41 -6.91 18.75
CA LYS A 14 1.26 -6.76 19.63
C LYS A 14 0.29 -5.71 19.08
N ALA A 15 0.80 -4.55 18.67
CA ALA A 15 -0.01 -3.49 18.08
C ALA A 15 -0.76 -3.96 16.81
N VAL A 16 -0.16 -4.80 15.97
CA VAL A 16 -0.84 -5.43 14.81
C VAL A 16 -2.06 -6.24 15.25
N LEU A 17 -1.96 -7.05 16.31
CA LEU A 17 -3.11 -7.80 16.82
C LEU A 17 -4.16 -6.89 17.47
N ASP A 18 -3.73 -5.86 18.19
CA ASP A 18 -4.65 -4.90 18.81
C ASP A 18 -5.47 -4.17 17.72
N VAL A 19 -4.82 -3.71 16.65
CA VAL A 19 -5.49 -3.09 15.48
C VAL A 19 -6.49 -4.04 14.84
N LEU A 20 -6.09 -5.28 14.56
CA LEU A 20 -7.00 -6.27 13.97
C LEU A 20 -8.15 -6.66 14.91
N ALA A 21 -7.94 -6.64 16.23
CA ALA A 21 -9.02 -6.85 17.21
C ALA A 21 -10.00 -5.67 17.21
N GLU A 22 -9.51 -4.44 17.04
CA GLU A 22 -10.37 -3.25 16.90
C GLU A 22 -11.23 -3.30 15.63
N GLU A 23 -10.70 -3.80 14.51
CA GLU A 23 -11.46 -3.99 13.26
C GLU A 23 -12.65 -4.94 13.42
N VAL A 24 -12.56 -5.92 14.34
CA VAL A 24 -13.68 -6.81 14.66
C VAL A 24 -14.84 -6.04 15.28
N TRP A 25 -14.56 -4.99 16.06
CA TRP A 25 -15.59 -4.17 16.70
C TRP A 25 -16.12 -3.06 15.80
N THR A 26 -15.26 -2.43 15.00
CA THR A 26 -15.66 -1.35 14.10
C THR A 26 -16.32 -1.87 12.82
N GLY A 27 -16.03 -3.11 12.43
CA GLY A 27 -16.44 -3.70 11.15
C GLY A 27 -15.71 -3.12 9.93
N GLU A 28 -14.76 -2.21 10.15
CA GLU A 28 -13.96 -1.58 9.11
C GLU A 28 -12.70 -2.42 8.88
N LYS A 29 -12.73 -3.27 7.85
CA LYS A 29 -11.56 -4.08 7.48
C LYS A 29 -10.53 -3.24 6.75
N GLN A 30 -9.29 -3.28 7.23
CA GLN A 30 -8.19 -2.61 6.56
C GLN A 30 -7.34 -3.61 5.77
N ASN A 31 -6.65 -3.12 4.75
CA ASN A 31 -5.61 -3.91 4.09
C ASN A 31 -4.39 -4.07 5.00
N ALA A 32 -3.54 -5.05 4.71
CA ALA A 32 -2.38 -5.37 5.54
C ALA A 32 -1.40 -4.20 5.75
N GLY A 33 -1.30 -3.29 4.77
CA GLY A 33 -0.39 -2.15 4.79
C GLY A 33 -0.89 -1.06 5.72
N ALA A 34 -2.20 -0.83 5.75
CA ALA A 34 -2.84 0.05 6.72
C ALA A 34 -2.68 -0.50 8.15
N VAL A 35 -2.86 -1.80 8.37
CA VAL A 35 -2.61 -2.44 9.68
C VAL A 35 -1.16 -2.28 10.13
N LEU A 36 -0.20 -2.52 9.23
CA LEU A 36 1.22 -2.32 9.52
C LEU A 36 1.57 -0.85 9.77
N GLY A 37 1.01 0.06 8.98
CA GLY A 37 1.18 1.50 9.14
C GLY A 37 0.65 2.00 10.48
N GLU A 38 -0.54 1.58 10.87
CA GLU A 38 -1.15 1.90 12.18
C GLU A 38 -0.33 1.32 13.34
N ALA A 39 0.17 0.09 13.22
CA ALA A 39 1.07 -0.49 14.22
C ALA A 39 2.38 0.29 14.37
N ILE A 40 2.94 0.78 13.27
CA ILE A 40 4.13 1.65 13.27
C ILE A 40 3.80 3.03 13.83
N ALA A 41 2.60 3.57 13.60
CA ALA A 41 2.17 4.83 14.20
C ALA A 41 2.05 4.71 15.73
N ARG A 42 1.56 3.57 16.24
CA ARG A 42 1.48 3.28 17.67
C ARG A 42 2.85 3.06 18.31
N VAL A 43 3.78 2.44 17.59
CA VAL A 43 5.15 2.19 18.05
C VAL A 43 6.14 2.67 16.97
N PRO A 44 6.50 3.98 16.99
CA PRO A 44 7.33 4.60 15.96
C PRO A 44 8.68 3.91 15.73
N LEU A 45 9.19 4.00 14.50
CA LEU A 45 10.53 3.51 14.14
C LEU A 45 11.61 4.37 14.81
N ASN A 46 12.65 3.75 15.35
CA ASN A 46 13.86 4.48 15.76
C ASN A 46 14.71 4.85 14.53
N GLU A 47 15.78 5.62 14.74
CA GLU A 47 16.66 6.11 13.66
C GLU A 47 17.13 4.99 12.71
N HIS A 48 17.73 3.94 13.24
CA HIS A 48 18.21 2.80 12.46
C HIS A 48 17.08 2.01 11.77
N GLU A 49 15.91 1.92 12.39
CA GLU A 49 14.74 1.27 11.80
C GLU A 49 14.09 2.12 10.69
N SER A 50 14.22 3.44 10.78
CA SER A 50 13.68 4.39 9.80
C SER A 50 14.56 4.52 8.55
N GLU A 51 15.82 4.06 8.61
CA GLU A 51 16.70 3.99 7.45
C GLU A 51 16.04 3.24 6.29
N LEU A 52 15.97 3.90 5.14
CA LEU A 52 15.45 3.31 3.92
C LEU A 52 16.44 2.28 3.38
N LEU A 53 15.93 1.08 3.09
CA LEU A 53 16.69 0.08 2.36
C LEU A 53 16.80 0.48 0.88
N SER A 54 17.61 -0.25 0.12
CA SER A 54 17.76 -0.02 -1.34
C SER A 54 16.43 -0.06 -2.10
N GLY A 55 15.37 -0.60 -1.50
CA GLY A 55 14.02 -0.61 -2.06
C GLY A 55 13.08 0.46 -1.51
N GLY A 56 13.56 1.55 -0.92
CA GLY A 56 12.71 2.65 -0.44
C GLY A 56 11.81 2.33 0.76
N ILE A 57 11.84 1.09 1.26
CA ILE A 57 11.10 0.64 2.44
C ILE A 57 11.98 0.80 3.69
N PRO A 58 11.49 1.41 4.79
CA PRO A 58 12.21 1.45 6.05
C PRO A 58 12.59 0.05 6.54
N ARG A 59 13.80 -0.12 7.06
CA ARG A 59 14.30 -1.39 7.61
C ARG A 59 13.34 -1.99 8.63
N GLY A 60 12.81 -1.16 9.53
CA GLY A 60 11.87 -1.54 10.58
C GLY A 60 10.54 -2.05 10.01
N HIS A 61 10.03 -1.42 8.95
CA HIS A 61 8.83 -1.88 8.26
C HIS A 61 9.06 -3.27 7.65
N LYS A 62 10.17 -3.47 6.93
CA LYS A 62 10.50 -4.80 6.37
C LYS A 62 10.65 -5.86 7.45
N THR A 63 11.31 -5.51 8.56
CA THR A 63 11.48 -6.39 9.73
C THR A 63 10.13 -6.78 10.33
N LEU A 64 9.21 -5.82 10.51
CA LEU A 64 7.86 -6.07 11.02
C LEU A 64 7.05 -6.97 10.07
N THR A 65 7.06 -6.67 8.77
CA THR A 65 6.36 -7.49 7.76
C THR A 65 6.82 -8.94 7.81
N THR A 66 8.13 -9.20 7.92
CA THR A 66 8.65 -10.56 8.10
C THR A 66 8.23 -11.16 9.44
N ALA A 67 8.32 -10.40 10.54
CA ALA A 67 8.05 -10.88 11.89
C ALA A 67 6.58 -11.30 12.11
N THR A 68 5.63 -10.74 11.36
CA THR A 68 4.20 -11.14 11.45
C THR A 68 3.95 -12.62 11.10
N ALA A 69 4.90 -13.31 10.46
CA ALA A 69 4.86 -14.76 10.30
C ALA A 69 4.81 -15.50 11.65
N LYS A 70 5.37 -14.92 12.73
CA LYS A 70 5.27 -15.49 14.10
C LYS A 70 3.81 -15.57 14.57
N LEU A 71 3.01 -14.53 14.28
CA LEU A 71 1.58 -14.49 14.64
C LEU A 71 0.78 -15.55 13.89
N VAL A 72 1.13 -15.79 12.63
CA VAL A 72 0.52 -16.87 11.83
C VAL A 72 0.89 -18.23 12.39
N LYS A 73 2.16 -18.45 12.74
CA LYS A 73 2.63 -19.70 13.35
C LYS A 73 1.98 -19.98 14.72
N ALA A 74 1.69 -18.94 15.49
CA ALA A 74 0.95 -19.03 16.75
C ALA A 74 -0.56 -19.27 16.56
N GLY A 75 -1.06 -19.23 15.32
CA GLY A 75 -2.49 -19.36 15.03
C GLY A 75 -3.31 -18.13 15.39
N TRP A 76 -2.67 -16.97 15.61
CA TRP A 76 -3.32 -15.73 16.04
C TRP A 76 -3.74 -14.83 14.88
N LEU A 77 -3.10 -15.03 13.72
CA LEU A 77 -3.30 -14.23 12.50
C LEU A 77 -3.49 -15.15 11.30
N VAL A 78 -4.49 -14.85 10.46
CA VAL A 78 -4.63 -15.45 9.12
C VAL A 78 -4.31 -14.38 8.09
N LYS A 79 -3.45 -14.73 7.12
CA LYS A 79 -3.15 -13.88 5.96
C LYS A 79 -3.82 -14.51 4.73
N GLY A 80 -4.82 -13.84 4.18
CA GLY A 80 -5.51 -14.26 2.97
C GLY A 80 -5.28 -13.30 1.80
N ARG A 81 -5.80 -13.68 0.63
CA ARG A 81 -5.86 -12.78 -0.54
C ARG A 81 -6.72 -11.54 -0.26
N SER A 82 -7.76 -11.67 0.57
CA SER A 82 -8.66 -10.58 0.95
C SER A 82 -8.15 -9.76 2.14
N GLY A 83 -6.85 -9.79 2.44
CA GLY A 83 -6.25 -9.11 3.58
C GLY A 83 -6.02 -10.02 4.79
N TRP A 84 -5.76 -9.38 5.93
CA TRP A 84 -5.42 -10.06 7.19
C TRP A 84 -6.64 -10.14 8.10
N SER A 85 -6.74 -11.19 8.90
CA SER A 85 -7.79 -11.33 9.91
C SER A 85 -7.26 -11.98 11.17
N ILE A 86 -7.65 -11.44 12.32
CA ILE A 86 -7.36 -12.05 13.63
C ILE A 86 -8.26 -13.28 13.86
N THR A 87 -7.69 -14.34 14.45
CA THR A 87 -8.46 -15.53 14.84
C THR A 87 -9.13 -15.32 16.20
N GLU A 88 -10.04 -16.20 16.61
CA GLU A 88 -10.56 -16.17 17.99
C GLU A 88 -9.44 -16.35 19.03
N ASP A 89 -8.48 -17.23 18.77
CA ASP A 89 -7.31 -17.40 19.64
C ASP A 89 -6.45 -16.16 19.66
N GLY A 90 -6.26 -15.47 18.52
CA GLY A 90 -5.57 -14.19 18.47
C GLY A 90 -6.27 -13.10 19.29
N GLN A 91 -7.60 -13.03 19.23
CA GLN A 91 -8.39 -12.13 20.07
C GLN A 91 -8.23 -12.46 21.55
N ARG A 92 -8.29 -13.74 21.93
CA ARG A 92 -8.07 -14.15 23.32
C ARG A 92 -6.61 -13.88 23.76
N ALA A 93 -5.64 -13.98 22.86
CA ALA A 93 -4.24 -13.68 23.14
C ALA A 93 -4.02 -12.22 23.56
N THR A 94 -4.79 -11.27 23.02
CA THR A 94 -4.70 -9.85 23.44
C THR A 94 -5.13 -9.64 24.89
N VAL A 95 -6.00 -10.52 25.42
CA VAL A 95 -6.43 -10.53 26.83
C VAL A 95 -5.46 -11.34 27.70
N ALA A 96 -5.12 -12.56 27.27
CA ALA A 96 -4.24 -13.47 28.02
C ALA A 96 -2.83 -12.89 28.21
N PHE A 97 -2.34 -12.15 27.21
CA PHE A 97 -1.00 -11.57 27.20
C PHE A 97 -1.09 -10.04 27.02
N ALA A 98 -1.90 -9.39 27.87
CA ALA A 98 -2.09 -7.94 27.84
C ALA A 98 -0.77 -7.16 28.02
N GLU A 99 0.12 -7.68 28.89
CA GLU A 99 1.44 -7.08 29.11
C GLU A 99 2.39 -7.40 27.95
N PRO A 100 3.07 -6.40 27.35
CA PRO A 100 3.91 -6.63 26.18
C PRO A 100 5.06 -7.62 26.38
N ALA A 101 5.65 -7.65 27.59
CA ALA A 101 6.69 -8.62 27.92
C ALA A 101 6.14 -10.06 27.97
N ALA A 102 4.93 -10.25 28.52
CA ALA A 102 4.26 -11.54 28.55
C ALA A 102 3.86 -11.98 27.13
N PHE A 103 3.41 -11.04 26.29
CA PHE A 103 3.11 -11.28 24.88
C PHE A 103 4.34 -11.76 24.12
N SER A 104 5.46 -11.04 24.23
CA SER A 104 6.72 -11.41 23.60
C SER A 104 7.17 -12.80 24.03
N ALA A 105 7.16 -13.07 25.34
CA ALA A 105 7.56 -14.37 25.88
C ALA A 105 6.66 -15.50 25.38
N ALA A 106 5.34 -15.29 25.36
CA ALA A 106 4.39 -16.28 24.84
C ALA A 106 4.58 -16.54 23.35
N LEU A 107 4.80 -15.50 22.55
CA LEU A 107 5.00 -15.62 21.12
C LEU A 107 6.32 -16.34 20.78
N ASP A 108 7.40 -16.03 21.50
CA ASP A 108 8.70 -16.65 21.28
C ASP A 108 8.73 -18.10 21.80
N ALA A 109 8.04 -18.41 22.89
CA ALA A 109 7.93 -19.77 23.43
C ALA A 109 6.88 -20.64 22.72
N GLY A 110 5.99 -20.05 21.92
CA GLY A 110 4.84 -20.75 21.33
C GLY A 110 3.80 -21.17 22.37
N THR A 111 3.65 -20.39 23.45
CA THR A 111 2.72 -20.68 24.53
C THR A 111 1.28 -20.61 24.02
N PRO A 112 0.47 -21.68 24.16
CA PRO A 112 -0.92 -21.66 23.75
C PRO A 112 -1.72 -20.69 24.62
N VAL A 113 -2.75 -20.09 24.06
CA VAL A 113 -3.66 -19.22 24.81
C VAL A 113 -4.38 -20.05 25.88
N PRO A 114 -4.39 -19.64 27.16
CA PRO A 114 -5.04 -20.40 28.22
C PRO A 114 -6.53 -20.65 27.92
N ALA A 115 -6.95 -21.91 28.09
CA ALA A 115 -8.35 -22.30 27.90
C ALA A 115 -9.27 -21.50 28.83
N GLY A 116 -10.37 -20.97 28.28
CA GLY A 116 -11.31 -20.15 29.04
C GLY A 116 -10.99 -18.65 29.09
N THR A 117 -9.90 -18.19 28.46
CA THR A 117 -9.65 -16.75 28.28
C THR A 117 -10.83 -16.11 27.52
N PRO A 118 -11.49 -15.06 28.06
CA PRO A 118 -12.61 -14.44 27.37
C PRO A 118 -12.15 -13.69 26.12
N LEU A 119 -13.08 -13.49 25.18
CA LEU A 119 -12.84 -12.58 24.06
C LEU A 119 -12.71 -11.14 24.60
N PRO A 120 -11.88 -10.30 23.96
CA PRO A 120 -11.72 -8.92 24.36
C PRO A 120 -13.05 -8.20 24.17
N SER A 121 -13.45 -7.42 25.18
CA SER A 121 -14.65 -6.58 25.08
C SER A 121 -14.29 -5.28 24.38
N ALA A 122 -15.19 -4.77 23.53
CA ALA A 122 -15.02 -3.46 22.92
C ALA A 122 -14.77 -2.40 24.01
N PRO A 123 -13.82 -1.46 23.82
CA PRO A 123 -13.59 -0.39 24.77
C PRO A 123 -14.90 0.32 25.05
N ALA A 124 -15.31 0.38 26.31
CA ALA A 124 -16.54 1.07 26.69
C ALA A 124 -16.44 2.53 26.21
N GLU A 125 -17.35 2.97 25.34
CA GLU A 125 -17.58 4.39 25.13
C GLU A 125 -17.82 5.00 26.50
N LYS A 126 -16.89 5.84 26.94
CA LYS A 126 -17.02 6.60 28.17
C LYS A 126 -18.39 7.28 28.11
N PRO A 127 -19.33 7.02 29.04
CA PRO A 127 -20.64 7.64 28.96
C PRO A 127 -20.41 9.15 28.92
N ALA A 128 -20.86 9.79 27.84
CA ALA A 128 -20.90 11.23 27.77
C ALA A 128 -21.53 11.71 29.08
N ALA A 129 -20.74 12.41 29.89
CA ALA A 129 -21.20 12.91 31.17
C ALA A 129 -22.48 13.69 30.90
N LYS A 130 -23.62 13.20 31.42
CA LYS A 130 -24.89 13.90 31.37
C LYS A 130 -24.67 15.28 31.97
N ALA A 131 -24.60 16.30 31.12
CA ALA A 131 -24.65 17.68 31.54
C ALA A 131 -25.97 17.88 32.31
N PRO A 132 -25.95 18.43 33.53
CA PRO A 132 -27.17 18.68 34.26
C PRO A 132 -27.97 19.77 33.55
N ALA A 133 -29.25 19.49 33.33
CA ALA A 133 -30.21 20.42 32.76
C ALA A 133 -30.18 21.76 33.51
N LYS A 134 -29.97 22.86 32.78
CA LYS A 134 -30.30 24.20 33.25
C LYS A 134 -31.37 24.81 32.34
N SER A 135 -32.40 25.26 33.04
CA SER A 135 -33.63 25.89 32.60
C SER A 135 -33.43 27.09 31.67
N ALA A 136 -34.37 27.25 30.77
CA ALA A 136 -34.52 28.37 29.87
C ALA A 136 -34.59 29.74 30.58
N ALA A 137 -33.95 30.74 29.96
CA ALA A 137 -34.40 32.13 30.02
C ALA A 137 -34.31 32.73 28.61
N LYS A 138 -35.46 33.22 28.16
CA LYS A 138 -35.79 33.75 26.84
C LYS A 138 -35.54 35.26 26.83
N ALA A 139 -34.83 35.76 25.82
CA ALA A 139 -34.96 37.14 25.38
C ALA A 139 -34.85 37.19 23.85
N ALA A 140 -35.93 37.65 23.22
CA ALA A 140 -36.13 37.70 21.79
C ALA A 140 -35.83 39.11 21.27
N ALA A 141 -35.24 39.21 20.07
CA ALA A 141 -35.42 40.35 19.18
C ALA A 141 -35.49 39.85 17.72
N LYS A 142 -36.57 40.25 17.05
CA LYS A 142 -37.01 39.98 15.66
C LYS A 142 -35.93 40.38 14.63
N ALA A 143 -35.61 39.57 13.63
CA ALA A 143 -36.34 39.22 12.39
C ALA A 143 -36.28 40.31 11.30
N ASP A 144 -35.56 40.00 10.22
CA ASP A 144 -35.89 40.45 8.87
C ASP A 144 -35.58 39.36 7.82
N LYS A 145 -36.31 39.45 6.71
CA LYS A 145 -36.69 38.42 5.73
C LYS A 145 -35.58 37.79 4.87
N ALA A 146 -35.86 36.53 4.50
CA ALA A 146 -35.27 35.59 3.51
C ALA A 146 -35.12 36.15 2.06
N PRO A 147 -34.54 35.45 1.03
CA PRO A 147 -34.22 34.01 0.95
C PRO A 147 -32.90 33.55 0.26
N SER A 148 -32.58 32.29 0.54
CA SER A 148 -31.72 31.30 -0.15
C SER A 148 -31.18 31.62 -1.56
N LYS A 149 -29.83 31.66 -1.70
CA LYS A 149 -29.07 31.33 -2.92
C LYS A 149 -27.65 30.89 -2.57
N THR A 150 -27.41 29.58 -2.44
CA THR A 150 -26.05 29.00 -2.57
C THR A 150 -26.10 27.53 -2.99
N ALA A 151 -26.89 27.25 -4.03
CA ALA A 151 -26.55 26.22 -5.00
C ALA A 151 -25.97 26.95 -6.22
N LYS A 152 -24.66 27.29 -6.16
CA LYS A 152 -23.85 27.74 -7.30
C LYS A 152 -22.40 28.04 -6.87
N VAL A 153 -21.65 26.99 -6.57
CA VAL A 153 -20.19 26.95 -6.77
C VAL A 153 -19.84 25.56 -7.32
N ALA A 154 -20.45 25.22 -8.46
CA ALA A 154 -20.13 24.02 -9.24
C ALA A 154 -20.12 24.33 -10.76
N ASP A 155 -20.07 25.61 -11.14
CA ASP A 155 -20.30 26.03 -12.54
C ASP A 155 -19.32 27.14 -12.99
N LYS A 156 -18.14 27.20 -12.37
CA LYS A 156 -17.08 28.16 -12.74
C LYS A 156 -15.72 27.49 -12.91
N ALA A 157 -15.72 26.30 -13.51
CA ALA A 157 -14.53 25.59 -13.98
C ALA A 157 -14.67 25.11 -15.45
N ALA A 158 -15.66 25.63 -16.19
CA ALA A 158 -15.94 25.23 -17.57
C ALA A 158 -16.20 26.45 -18.46
N LYS A 159 -15.26 27.40 -18.50
CA LYS A 159 -15.15 28.37 -19.61
C LYS A 159 -13.85 29.15 -19.48
N LEU A 160 -12.81 28.71 -20.19
CA LEU A 160 -11.66 29.50 -20.68
C LEU A 160 -10.67 28.51 -21.33
N VAL A 161 -11.13 27.80 -22.36
CA VAL A 161 -10.28 27.09 -23.33
C VAL A 161 -10.94 27.32 -24.69
N GLU A 162 -10.51 28.36 -25.39
CA GLU A 162 -10.70 28.58 -26.83
C GLU A 162 -9.97 29.88 -27.18
N GLU A 163 -8.66 29.77 -27.47
CA GLU A 163 -8.03 30.41 -28.63
C GLU A 163 -6.53 30.06 -28.69
N ALA A 164 -6.05 29.81 -29.92
CA ALA A 164 -4.65 29.66 -30.37
C ALA A 164 -4.08 28.21 -30.30
N VAL A 165 -3.58 27.53 -31.34
CA VAL A 165 -3.20 27.82 -32.74
C VAL A 165 -3.17 26.50 -33.55
N ALA A 166 -3.41 26.59 -34.86
CA ALA A 166 -3.29 25.52 -35.87
C ALA A 166 -1.81 25.29 -36.37
N PRO A 167 -1.51 24.68 -37.54
CA PRO A 167 -1.14 23.27 -37.71
C PRO A 167 0.25 23.01 -38.40
N VAL A 168 0.89 21.85 -38.16
CA VAL A 168 2.01 21.28 -38.97
C VAL A 168 1.87 19.74 -38.90
N ALA A 169 1.48 18.98 -39.93
CA ALA A 169 2.02 18.70 -41.26
C ALA A 169 3.20 17.69 -41.33
N LYS A 170 2.81 16.44 -41.65
CA LYS A 170 3.41 15.47 -42.61
C LYS A 170 4.66 14.63 -42.27
N ALA A 171 4.42 13.31 -42.49
CA ALA A 171 5.29 12.28 -43.08
C ALA A 171 6.42 11.73 -42.18
N VAL A 172 6.55 10.41 -42.02
CA VAL A 172 7.17 9.56 -43.05
C VAL A 172 6.83 8.06 -42.82
N ARG A 173 6.25 7.48 -43.87
CA ARG A 173 6.45 6.15 -44.48
C ARG A 173 6.12 4.86 -43.70
N LYS A 174 4.99 4.28 -44.14
CA LYS A 174 4.77 2.88 -44.51
C LYS A 174 6.03 2.01 -44.65
N ARG A 175 6.04 0.86 -43.97
CA ARG A 175 6.64 -0.37 -44.51
C ARG A 175 5.74 -1.58 -44.22
N LYS A 176 5.44 -2.30 -45.29
CA LYS A 176 4.65 -3.53 -45.41
C LYS A 176 5.47 -4.74 -44.90
N PRO A 177 4.86 -5.81 -44.36
CA PRO A 177 5.57 -6.90 -43.70
C PRO A 177 6.14 -7.91 -44.71
N ALA A 178 7.26 -8.56 -44.37
CA ALA A 178 7.80 -9.70 -45.10
C ALA A 178 8.42 -10.74 -44.14
N ALA A 179 7.79 -11.91 -44.13
CA ALA A 179 8.33 -13.27 -44.13
C ALA A 179 9.51 -13.69 -43.21
N LYS A 180 9.16 -14.54 -42.24
CA LYS A 180 9.66 -15.90 -41.93
C LYS A 180 11.11 -16.30 -42.29
N ALA A 181 11.77 -16.84 -41.26
CA ALA A 181 13.13 -17.40 -41.10
C ALA A 181 13.61 -18.44 -42.16
N PRO A 182 14.90 -18.81 -42.12
CA PRO A 182 15.27 -20.00 -41.33
C PRO A 182 16.55 -19.90 -40.48
N GLU A 183 16.44 -20.49 -39.27
CA GLU A 183 17.34 -21.41 -38.56
C GLU A 183 18.85 -21.41 -38.87
N ALA A 184 19.68 -21.09 -37.87
CA ALA A 184 21.09 -21.46 -37.79
C ALA A 184 21.53 -21.61 -36.32
N GLU A 185 21.82 -22.86 -35.96
CA GLU A 185 22.86 -23.39 -35.05
C GLU A 185 23.26 -22.65 -33.77
N ALA A 186 23.09 -23.36 -32.65
CA ALA A 186 23.59 -23.04 -31.32
C ALA A 186 25.13 -23.07 -31.24
N PRO A 187 25.71 -22.34 -30.26
CA PRO A 187 26.73 -23.00 -29.45
C PRO A 187 26.62 -22.73 -27.94
N ALA A 188 27.04 -23.77 -27.21
CA ALA A 188 27.75 -23.77 -25.92
C ALA A 188 27.05 -23.22 -24.68
N GLU A 189 26.64 -24.19 -23.87
CA GLU A 189 26.24 -24.16 -22.47
C GLU A 189 27.29 -23.45 -21.58
N ALA A 190 26.92 -22.28 -21.05
CA ALA A 190 27.53 -21.68 -19.88
C ALA A 190 26.78 -22.19 -18.63
N PRO A 191 27.45 -22.35 -17.47
CA PRO A 191 26.83 -23.00 -16.32
C PRO A 191 25.61 -22.20 -15.85
N ALA A 192 24.45 -22.83 -15.93
CA ALA A 192 23.20 -22.27 -15.45
C ALA A 192 23.30 -22.10 -13.92
N VAL A 193 23.49 -20.87 -13.47
CA VAL A 193 23.09 -20.48 -12.13
C VAL A 193 21.58 -20.74 -12.06
N SER A 194 21.18 -21.78 -11.36
CA SER A 194 19.77 -22.09 -11.12
C SER A 194 19.22 -21.03 -10.17
N VAL A 195 18.87 -19.87 -10.71
CA VAL A 195 17.99 -18.93 -10.05
C VAL A 195 16.61 -19.58 -10.08
N GLU A 196 15.98 -19.77 -8.93
CA GLU A 196 14.57 -20.15 -8.84
C GLU A 196 13.76 -19.15 -9.68
N THR A 197 13.42 -19.53 -10.92
CA THR A 197 12.58 -18.72 -11.80
C THR A 197 11.16 -18.81 -11.28
N ILE A 198 10.75 -17.80 -10.53
CA ILE A 198 9.36 -17.67 -10.08
C ILE A 198 8.51 -17.33 -11.30
N GLU A 199 7.31 -17.90 -11.36
CA GLU A 199 6.34 -17.58 -12.40
C GLU A 199 6.03 -16.08 -12.38
N GLN A 200 6.31 -15.41 -13.50
CA GLN A 200 6.09 -13.98 -13.65
C GLN A 200 4.66 -13.72 -14.15
N PRO A 201 4.03 -12.60 -13.76
CA PRO A 201 2.76 -12.19 -14.34
C PRO A 201 2.91 -11.91 -15.83
N GLU A 202 1.80 -11.95 -16.58
CA GLU A 202 1.81 -11.68 -18.02
C GLU A 202 2.19 -10.23 -18.31
N SER A 203 1.77 -9.30 -17.44
CA SER A 203 2.18 -7.91 -17.51
C SER A 203 2.15 -7.23 -16.16
N VAL A 204 2.90 -6.13 -16.05
CA VAL A 204 2.93 -5.27 -14.87
C VAL A 204 2.79 -3.84 -15.34
N ALA A 205 1.89 -3.09 -14.71
CA ALA A 205 1.65 -1.69 -15.01
C ALA A 205 1.94 -0.81 -13.80
N VAL A 206 2.52 0.37 -14.03
CA VAL A 206 2.57 1.44 -13.05
C VAL A 206 1.42 2.39 -13.34
N ALA A 207 0.37 2.33 -12.53
CA ALA A 207 -0.82 3.16 -12.69
C ALA A 207 -0.84 4.26 -11.62
N GLY A 208 -0.85 5.53 -12.05
CA GLY A 208 -0.75 6.69 -11.17
C GLY A 208 -1.07 8.02 -11.85
N ASP A 209 -0.77 9.11 -11.15
CA ASP A 209 -1.11 10.48 -11.56
C ASP A 209 -0.31 11.00 -12.77
N PHE A 210 0.73 10.28 -13.17
CA PHE A 210 1.63 10.67 -14.25
C PHE A 210 1.40 9.91 -15.56
N ASN A 211 0.45 8.96 -15.65
CA ASN A 211 0.31 8.17 -16.88
C ASN A 211 -0.02 9.02 -18.11
N ILE A 212 -0.82 10.08 -17.97
CA ILE A 212 -1.07 11.03 -19.09
C ILE A 212 0.22 11.70 -19.54
N LEU A 213 1.16 11.96 -18.63
CA LEU A 213 2.48 12.52 -18.96
C LEU A 213 3.33 11.51 -19.75
N LEU A 214 3.09 10.22 -19.57
CA LEU A 214 3.69 9.14 -20.37
C LEU A 214 3.01 8.95 -21.74
N GLY A 215 1.93 9.69 -22.01
CA GLY A 215 1.14 9.58 -23.22
C GLY A 215 -0.11 8.69 -23.11
N ALA A 216 -0.40 8.14 -21.92
CA ALA A 216 -1.60 7.35 -21.72
C ALA A 216 -2.88 8.20 -21.90
N PRO A 217 -3.98 7.62 -22.40
CA PRO A 217 -5.26 8.34 -22.52
C PRO A 217 -5.87 8.79 -21.18
N ALA A 218 -5.53 8.13 -20.08
CA ALA A 218 -6.00 8.48 -18.74
C ALA A 218 -4.99 8.08 -17.65
N ASN A 219 -5.05 8.78 -16.52
CA ASN A 219 -4.38 8.39 -15.28
C ASN A 219 -5.08 7.19 -14.64
N TRP A 220 -4.36 6.43 -13.81
CA TRP A 220 -4.93 5.29 -13.05
C TRP A 220 -5.53 4.18 -13.92
N ALA A 221 -4.97 3.98 -15.11
CA ALA A 221 -5.49 3.06 -16.11
C ALA A 221 -4.43 2.02 -16.50
N PRO A 222 -4.34 0.88 -15.76
CA PRO A 222 -3.31 -0.13 -15.93
C PRO A 222 -3.46 -0.95 -17.22
N GLN A 223 -4.56 -0.78 -17.96
CA GLN A 223 -4.79 -1.45 -19.23
C GLN A 223 -4.02 -0.87 -20.41
N TYR A 224 -3.55 0.37 -20.30
CA TYR A 224 -2.85 1.07 -21.37
C TYR A 224 -1.37 0.65 -21.47
N ASP A 225 -0.87 0.63 -22.70
CA ASP A 225 0.49 0.18 -23.01
C ASP A 225 1.54 1.14 -22.42
N GLU A 226 1.23 2.44 -22.38
CA GLU A 226 2.09 3.49 -21.83
C GLU A 226 2.30 3.36 -20.31
N ALA A 227 1.43 2.62 -19.62
CA ALA A 227 1.58 2.31 -18.21
C ALA A 227 2.38 1.02 -17.95
N GLN A 228 2.69 0.21 -18.97
CA GLN A 228 3.33 -1.09 -18.78
C GLN A 228 4.84 -0.96 -18.49
N MET A 229 5.31 -1.82 -17.60
CA MET A 229 6.73 -2.03 -17.29
C MET A 229 7.30 -3.11 -18.22
N GLU A 230 8.62 -3.11 -18.37
CA GLU A 230 9.36 -4.14 -19.09
C GLU A 230 10.02 -5.09 -18.09
N LEU A 231 9.91 -6.40 -18.33
CA LEU A 231 10.59 -7.41 -17.52
C LEU A 231 12.07 -7.52 -17.92
N ASP A 232 12.95 -7.27 -16.97
CA ASP A 232 14.36 -7.63 -17.07
C ASP A 232 14.54 -9.11 -16.73
N LEU A 233 14.86 -9.92 -17.73
CA LEU A 233 15.01 -11.37 -17.58
C LEU A 233 16.24 -11.78 -16.74
N VAL A 234 17.25 -10.91 -16.64
CA VAL A 234 18.47 -11.19 -15.88
C VAL A 234 18.22 -10.97 -14.39
N ASP A 235 17.64 -9.82 -14.04
CA ASP A 235 17.37 -9.47 -12.64
C ASP A 235 16.01 -10.01 -12.13
N GLN A 236 15.16 -10.53 -13.02
CA GLN A 236 13.78 -10.95 -12.74
C GLN A 236 12.92 -9.84 -12.14
N ARG A 237 13.13 -8.59 -12.61
CA ARG A 237 12.45 -7.38 -12.12
C ARG A 237 11.79 -6.63 -13.26
N TRP A 238 10.61 -6.10 -12.98
CA TRP A 238 9.90 -5.21 -13.88
C TRP A 238 10.43 -3.79 -13.71
N LYS A 239 10.72 -3.09 -14.81
CA LYS A 239 11.32 -1.75 -14.81
C LYS A 239 10.51 -0.83 -15.73
N MET A 240 10.31 0.40 -15.29
CA MET A 240 9.82 1.51 -16.11
C MET A 240 10.72 2.72 -15.87
N ALA A 241 11.10 3.40 -16.95
CA ALA A 241 11.87 4.63 -16.88
C ALA A 241 11.13 5.72 -17.66
N ALA A 242 10.91 6.86 -17.03
CA ALA A 242 10.20 7.98 -17.66
C ALA A 242 10.77 9.32 -17.21
N ASP A 243 10.87 10.26 -18.14
CA ASP A 243 11.16 11.65 -17.80
C ASP A 243 9.85 12.33 -17.38
N ILE A 244 9.77 12.76 -16.13
CA ILE A 244 8.58 13.44 -15.59
C ILE A 244 8.97 14.77 -14.94
N PRO A 245 8.10 15.80 -14.99
CA PRO A 245 8.34 17.06 -14.30
C PRO A 245 8.54 16.90 -12.78
N ALA A 246 9.06 17.94 -12.14
CA ALA A 246 9.09 18.01 -10.69
C ALA A 246 7.65 18.06 -10.13
N GLY A 247 7.38 17.32 -9.06
CA GLY A 247 6.05 17.26 -8.49
C GLY A 247 5.84 16.19 -7.45
N PHE A 248 4.61 16.15 -6.94
CA PHE A 248 4.11 15.10 -6.06
C PHE A 248 3.24 14.17 -6.90
N TYR A 249 3.57 12.89 -6.87
CA TYR A 249 2.88 11.86 -7.63
C TYR A 249 2.49 10.71 -6.72
N THR A 250 1.34 10.11 -7.02
CA THR A 250 0.93 8.86 -6.40
C THR A 250 0.68 7.78 -7.44
N PHE A 251 1.00 6.53 -7.11
CA PHE A 251 0.83 5.39 -8.01
C PHE A 251 0.66 4.06 -7.27
N LYS A 252 0.29 3.02 -8.02
CA LYS A 252 0.34 1.62 -7.62
C LYS A 252 0.88 0.74 -8.75
N ILE A 253 1.32 -0.46 -8.40
CA ILE A 253 1.64 -1.52 -9.34
C ILE A 253 0.42 -2.39 -9.54
N ALA A 254 -0.01 -2.60 -10.78
CA ALA A 254 -1.14 -3.44 -11.15
C ALA A 254 -0.67 -4.60 -12.04
N LEU A 255 -1.16 -5.81 -11.79
CA LEU A 255 -0.78 -6.99 -12.57
C LEU A 255 -1.80 -7.28 -13.67
N ASN A 256 -1.32 -7.89 -14.77
CA ASN A 256 -2.14 -8.44 -15.85
C ASN A 256 -3.15 -7.44 -16.44
N ARG A 257 -2.75 -6.17 -16.55
CA ARG A 257 -3.57 -5.08 -17.11
C ARG A 257 -4.91 -4.86 -16.38
N SER A 258 -5.05 -5.31 -15.15
CA SER A 258 -6.27 -5.17 -14.35
C SER A 258 -5.96 -4.70 -12.93
N TRP A 259 -7.01 -4.36 -12.17
CA TRP A 259 -6.89 -4.02 -10.76
C TRP A 259 -7.12 -5.22 -9.83
N ASP A 260 -7.35 -6.41 -10.37
CA ASP A 260 -7.68 -7.62 -9.58
C ASP A 260 -6.55 -8.01 -8.62
N GLU A 261 -5.31 -7.75 -9.04
CA GLU A 261 -4.13 -7.86 -8.20
C GLU A 261 -3.26 -6.62 -8.34
N ASN A 262 -3.12 -5.86 -7.25
CA ASN A 262 -2.32 -4.65 -7.22
C ASN A 262 -1.57 -4.48 -5.91
N TYR A 263 -0.45 -3.78 -5.98
CA TYR A 263 0.46 -3.53 -4.89
C TYR A 263 0.70 -2.04 -4.74
N GLY A 264 0.39 -1.54 -3.54
CA GLY A 264 0.56 -0.16 -3.14
C GLY A 264 1.86 0.09 -2.38
N ALA A 265 1.87 1.12 -1.53
CA ALA A 265 2.95 1.44 -0.62
C ALA A 265 3.45 0.19 0.12
N PHE A 266 4.77 0.06 0.19
CA PHE A 266 5.48 -1.06 0.81
C PHE A 266 5.15 -2.44 0.23
N GLY A 267 4.67 -2.53 -1.02
CA GLY A 267 4.41 -3.81 -1.68
C GLY A 267 3.16 -4.54 -1.16
N THR A 268 2.24 -3.79 -0.56
CA THR A 268 1.05 -4.35 0.07
C THR A 268 -0.05 -4.61 -0.96
N PHE A 269 -0.59 -5.83 -0.98
CA PHE A 269 -1.78 -6.19 -1.78
C PHE A 269 -2.97 -5.29 -1.40
N ASP A 270 -3.60 -4.66 -2.38
CA ASP A 270 -4.65 -3.65 -2.19
C ASP A 270 -4.26 -2.54 -1.20
N GLY A 271 -2.96 -2.26 -1.11
CA GLY A 271 -2.39 -1.32 -0.15
C GLY A 271 -2.69 0.15 -0.46
N PRO A 272 -2.29 1.09 0.42
CA PRO A 272 -2.32 2.52 0.15
C PRO A 272 -1.52 2.90 -1.11
N ASN A 273 -1.75 4.08 -1.69
CA ASN A 273 -0.94 4.52 -2.84
C ASN A 273 0.53 4.75 -2.44
N HIS A 274 1.45 4.47 -3.34
CA HIS A 274 2.85 4.88 -3.17
C HIS A 274 2.99 6.36 -3.48
N GLU A 275 3.54 7.13 -2.55
CA GLU A 275 3.81 8.56 -2.73
C GLU A 275 5.24 8.79 -3.19
N VAL A 276 5.44 9.72 -4.12
CA VAL A 276 6.74 10.14 -4.63
C VAL A 276 6.80 11.65 -4.71
N HIS A 277 7.83 12.23 -4.10
CA HIS A 277 8.21 13.61 -4.31
C HIS A 277 9.44 13.64 -5.23
N HIS A 278 9.23 14.02 -6.49
CA HIS A 278 10.26 13.97 -7.52
C HIS A 278 10.80 15.36 -7.86
N GLY A 279 12.12 15.47 -7.98
CA GLY A 279 12.80 16.72 -8.34
C GLY A 279 12.72 17.09 -9.82
N GLY A 280 12.14 16.22 -10.64
CA GLY A 280 12.07 16.34 -12.10
C GLY A 280 13.20 15.61 -12.82
N GLY A 281 12.93 15.20 -14.07
CA GLY A 281 13.84 14.41 -14.90
C GLY A 281 13.51 12.92 -14.85
N LEU A 282 14.51 12.07 -15.09
CA LEU A 282 14.33 10.62 -15.16
C LEU A 282 13.91 10.03 -13.80
N LEU A 283 12.76 9.38 -13.78
CA LEU A 283 12.29 8.52 -12.69
C LEU A 283 12.37 7.07 -13.15
N VAL A 284 13.09 6.22 -12.41
CA VAL A 284 13.12 4.78 -12.66
C VAL A 284 12.36 4.06 -11.56
N ILE A 285 11.31 3.33 -11.95
CA ILE A 285 10.50 2.51 -11.05
C ILE A 285 10.82 1.05 -11.31
N GLN A 286 11.08 0.29 -10.26
CA GLN A 286 11.33 -1.15 -10.32
C GLN A 286 10.36 -1.90 -9.41
N TYR A 287 9.89 -3.07 -9.86
CA TYR A 287 9.04 -3.97 -9.10
C TYR A 287 9.63 -5.38 -9.13
N ASP A 288 9.80 -5.98 -7.95
CA ASP A 288 10.25 -7.36 -7.78
C ASP A 288 9.05 -8.24 -7.40
N HIS A 289 8.59 -9.10 -8.32
CA HIS A 289 7.38 -9.90 -8.10
C HIS A 289 7.53 -10.90 -6.94
N ARG A 290 8.76 -11.39 -6.69
CA ARG A 290 9.03 -12.34 -5.61
C ARG A 290 8.78 -11.73 -4.24
N THR A 291 9.28 -10.52 -4.03
CA THR A 291 9.20 -9.84 -2.72
C THR A 291 8.04 -8.87 -2.63
N ARG A 292 7.47 -8.48 -3.77
CA ARG A 292 6.52 -7.38 -3.97
C ARG A 292 7.13 -6.01 -3.66
N ASP A 293 8.46 -5.92 -3.55
CA ASP A 293 9.15 -4.66 -3.26
C ASP A 293 9.04 -3.72 -4.48
N ILE A 294 8.81 -2.43 -4.22
CA ILE A 294 8.76 -1.35 -5.22
C ILE A 294 9.91 -0.40 -4.92
N VAL A 295 10.76 -0.14 -5.91
CA VAL A 295 11.98 0.67 -5.76
C VAL A 295 11.95 1.84 -6.72
N LEU A 296 12.40 3.00 -6.25
CA LEU A 296 12.58 4.20 -7.05
C LEU A 296 14.07 4.50 -7.15
N ALA A 297 14.57 4.79 -8.35
CA ALA A 297 15.97 5.11 -8.64
C ALA A 297 16.10 6.34 -9.54
#